data_AF-A0A7C6WS58-F1
#
_entry.id   AF-A0A7C6WS58-F1
#
_cell.length_a   1.000
_cell.length_b   1.000
_cell.length_c   1.000
_cell.angle_alpha   90.00
_cell.angle_beta   90.00
_cell.angle_gamma   90.00
#
_symmetry.space_group_name_H-M   'P 1'
#
loop_
_entity.id
_entity.type
_entity.pdbx_description
1 polymer ?
#
loop_
_entity_poly.entity_id
_entity_poly.type
_entity_poly.pdbx_seq_one_letter_code
_entity_poly.pdbx_strand_id
1 'polypeptide(L)' 'MRTLVDYLNETARRYYVDDNPIISDAQWDALYAQLVQMEADTGTRLPDSPTRRVGGGPV' A
#
# COMPACT_ATOMS: atom_id res chain seq x y z
N MET A 1 0.41 11.41 -1.99
CA MET A 1 -0.05 10.50 -0.92
C MET A 1 -1.39 9.85 -1.25
N ARG A 2 -2.51 10.59 -1.38
CA ARG A 2 -3.84 9.99 -1.62
C ARG A 2 -3.89 9.08 -2.86
N THR A 3 -3.40 9.57 -4.00
CA THR A 3 -3.33 8.80 -5.25
C THR A 3 -2.53 7.50 -5.11
N LEU A 4 -1.43 7.53 -4.35
CA LEU A 4 -0.59 6.35 -4.13
C LEU A 4 -1.31 5.33 -3.24
N VAL A 5 -1.97 5.79 -2.18
CA VAL A 5 -2.83 4.94 -1.32
C VAL A 5 -3.97 4.30 -2.12
N ASP A 6 -4.67 5.08 -2.93
CA ASP A 6 -5.80 4.59 -3.74
C ASP A 6 -5.31 3.57 -4.78
N TYR A 7 -4.20 3.86 -5.47
CA TYR A 7 -3.58 2.92 -6.41
C TYR A 7 -3.16 1.63 -5.71
N LEU A 8 -2.53 1.76 -4.55
CA LEU A 8 -2.04 0.59 -3.84
C LEU A 8 -3.20 -0.29 -3.33
N ASN A 9 -4.30 0.33 -2.87
CA ASN A 9 -5.51 -0.40 -2.49
C ASN A 9 -6.17 -1.12 -3.69
N GLU A 10 -6.15 -0.51 -4.87
CA GLU A 10 -6.68 -1.12 -6.08
C GLU A 10 -5.84 -2.32 -6.51
N THR A 11 -4.51 -2.22 -6.52
CA THR A 11 -3.64 -3.34 -6.86
C THR A 11 -3.79 -4.49 -5.86
N ALA A 12 -3.92 -4.18 -4.56
CA ALA A 12 -4.20 -5.19 -3.53
C ALA A 12 -5.57 -5.85 -3.73
N ARG A 13 -6.61 -5.09 -4.07
CA ARG A 13 -7.92 -5.65 -4.43
C ARG A 13 -7.78 -6.60 -5.62
N ARG A 14 -7.10 -6.19 -6.69
CA ARG A 14 -6.94 -7.03 -7.88
C ARG A 14 -6.14 -8.31 -7.62
N TYR A 15 -5.16 -8.24 -6.72
CA TYR A 15 -4.40 -9.40 -6.29
C TYR A 15 -5.26 -10.39 -5.49
N TYR A 16 -5.99 -9.91 -4.47
CA TYR A 16 -6.72 -10.80 -3.54
C TYR A 16 -8.14 -11.17 -3.96
N VAL A 17 -8.80 -10.32 -4.76
CA VAL A 17 -10.21 -10.49 -5.14
C VAL A 17 -10.35 -10.96 -6.58
N ASP A 18 -9.65 -10.29 -7.50
CA ASP A 18 -9.84 -10.51 -8.94
C ASP A 18 -8.89 -11.57 -9.51
N ASP A 19 -7.94 -12.07 -8.71
CA ASP A 19 -6.85 -12.99 -9.12
C ASP A 19 -6.12 -12.50 -10.39
N ASN A 20 -6.02 -11.17 -10.52
CA ASN A 20 -5.49 -10.48 -11.71
C ASN A 20 -4.46 -9.41 -11.30
N PRO A 21 -3.29 -9.82 -10.81
CA PRO A 21 -2.26 -8.89 -10.39
C PRO A 21 -1.79 -8.00 -11.56
N ILE A 22 -1.96 -6.69 -11.41
CA ILE A 22 -1.55 -5.70 -12.43
C ILE A 22 -0.12 -5.20 -12.27
N ILE A 23 0.51 -5.54 -11.15
CA ILE A 23 1.91 -5.21 -10.82
C ILE A 23 2.55 -6.44 -10.14
N SER A 24 3.87 -6.54 -10.23
CA SER A 24 4.63 -7.58 -9.52
C SER A 24 4.84 -7.22 -8.06
N ASP A 25 5.16 -8.22 -7.24
CA ASP A 25 5.49 -8.03 -5.82
C ASP A 25 6.65 -7.02 -5.63
N ALA A 26 7.65 -7.05 -6.50
CA ALA A 26 8.76 -6.08 -6.45
C ALA A 26 8.32 -4.63 -6.73
N GLN A 27 7.36 -4.44 -7.64
CA GLN A 27 6.76 -3.12 -7.90
C GLN A 27 5.91 -2.66 -6.72
N TRP A 28 5.17 -3.59 -6.12
CA TRP A 28 4.40 -3.35 -4.91
C TRP A 28 5.29 -2.89 -3.76
N ASP A 29 6.37 -3.61 -3.49
CA ASP A 29 7.33 -3.28 -2.43
C ASP A 29 7.95 -1.90 -2.63
N ALA A 30 8.34 -1.55 -3.86
CA ALA A 30 8.90 -0.24 -4.17
C ALA A 30 7.90 0.91 -3.93
N LEU A 31 6.64 0.74 -4.37
CA LEU A 31 5.58 1.73 -4.17
C LEU A 31 5.16 1.83 -2.70
N TYR A 32 5.15 0.71 -1.99
CA TYR A 32 4.86 0.66 -0.56
C TYR A 32 5.95 1.37 0.25
N ALA A 33 7.22 1.12 -0.05
CA ALA A 33 8.34 1.82 0.58
C ALA A 33 8.26 3.34 0.33
N GLN A 34 7.90 3.76 -0.89
CA GLN A 34 7.67 5.15 -1.22
C GLN A 34 6.52 5.76 -0.39
N LEU A 35 5.42 5.04 -0.22
CA LEU A 35 4.31 5.49 0.63
C LEU A 35 4.74 5.66 2.09
N VAL A 36 5.49 4.70 2.64
CA VAL A 36 6.02 4.77 4.02
C VAL A 36 6.90 6.01 4.20
N GLN A 37 7.77 6.32 3.25
CA GLN A 37 8.60 7.53 3.31
C GLN A 37 7.74 8.80 3.26
N MET A 38 6.76 8.89 2.36
CA MET A 38 5.85 10.04 2.30
C MET A 38 5.06 10.22 3.60
N GLU A 39 4.60 9.13 4.21
CA GLU A 39 3.90 9.16 5.50
C GLU A 39 4.80 9.59 6.65
N ALA A 40 6.07 9.20 6.63
CA ALA A 40 7.07 9.64 7.61
C ALA A 40 7.38 11.13 7.46
N ASP A 41 7.62 11.60 6.23
CA ASP A 41 7.97 12.99 5.93
C ASP A 41 6.85 13.97 6.29
N THR A 42 5.61 13.57 6.06
CA THR A 42 4.42 14.40 6.32
C THR A 42 3.86 14.22 7.74
N GLY A 43 4.28 13.19 8.46
CA GLY A 43 3.70 12.79 9.74
C GLY A 43 2.23 12.36 9.67
N THR A 44 1.67 12.17 8.47
CA THR A 44 0.25 11.87 8.26
C THR A 44 0.09 10.51 7.60
N ARG A 45 -0.74 9.63 8.19
CA ARG A 45 -1.14 8.36 7.58
C ARG A 45 -2.63 8.37 7.30
N LEU A 46 -3.01 8.12 6.05
CA LEU A 46 -4.43 8.08 5.66
C LEU A 46 -5.13 6.88 6.31
N PRO A 47 -6.40 7.00 6.71
CA PRO A 47 -7.09 5.97 7.46
C PRO A 47 -7.22 4.63 6.71
N ASP A 48 -7.33 4.70 5.40
CA ASP A 48 -7.41 3.60 4.43
C ASP A 48 -6.05 3.23 3.83
N SER A 49 -4.95 3.77 4.36
CA SER A 49 -3.60 3.46 3.89
C SER A 49 -3.26 1.98 4.12
N PRO A 50 -2.73 1.26 3.10
CA PRO A 50 -2.31 -0.13 3.25
C PRO A 50 -1.22 -0.29 4.30
N THR A 51 -0.41 0.73 4.58
CA THR A 51 0.63 0.70 5.63
C THR A 51 0.06 0.52 7.03
N ARG A 52 -1.21 0.86 7.25
CA ARG A 52 -1.92 0.65 8.53
C ARG A 52 -2.38 -0.79 8.72
N ARG A 53 -2.62 -1.54 7.63
CA ARG A 53 -3.10 -2.93 7.68
C ARG A 53 -1.98 -3.92 8.02
N VAL A 54 -0.77 -3.67 7.52
CA VAL A 54 0.39 -4.57 7.69
C VAL A 54 1.11 -4.33 9.03
N GLY A 55 0.73 -3.28 9.78
CA GLY A 55 1.28 -2.95 11.11
C GLY A 55 0.64 -3.70 12.29
N GLY A 56 -0.22 -4.69 12.05
CA GLY A 56 -0.96 -5.44 13.06
C GLY A 56 -0.27 -6.71 13.55
N GLY A 57 0.96 -6.60 14.06
CA GLY A 57 1.62 -7.60 14.92
C GLY A 57 2.10 -8.90 14.24
N PRO A 58 3.22 -9.49 14.72
CA PRO A 58 3.64 -10.83 14.31
C PRO A 58 2.65 -11.87 14.85
N VAL A 59 2.36 -12.90 14.07
CA VAL A 59 1.92 -14.20 14.61
C VAL A 59 3.12 -14.97 15.15
#